data_AF-V7BYE3-F1
#
_entry.id   AF-V7BYE3-F1
#
_cell.length_a   1.000
_cell.length_b   1.000
_cell.length_c   1.000
_cell.angle_alpha   90.00
_cell.angle_beta   90.00
_cell.angle_gamma   90.00
#
_symmetry.space_group_name_H-M   'P 1'
#
loop_
_entity.id
_entity.type
_entity.pdbx_description
1 polymer ?
#
loop_
_entity_poly.entity_id
_entity_poly.type
_entity_poly.pdbx_seq_one_letter_code
_entity_poly.pdbx_strand_id
1 'polypeptide(L)'
;MTSIPVTVTPKNAPGNRSYVAWKHCISVVGDTRQLQCKYCQKVLTRGVYRLKHHLADTQKDVGACKDAPDEVKKEMWEIVVGLQQKLNKKSSFTLNDEEMTKAGEKRKNSEEEFTQSNNSPSGRNIFKNKQTTINNMFKKGIREEACQRKRRTIINFLVNSPKGTIFLKSIDASAISKTVEKVFEMMDNIVEEVGEDNVIQVVTDNAANYKDAGQMLMTKRKKLFWTPCAAHCVDLMLEDYEKKISIHEETIPKGKKITTFIYSRPSLISLLQHFTKGRYLVRPDITRFATSFFTLGCLHENKGALIKMFTSDEWKSSKFAKTNDGKIVEEVVLDQNFWKNVIICLKGALPLIEVLRLVDSDQKPTMGFIYEAMDQAKEKIQKAFNGVKKSYLPSWNIIDERWDKQLHRPLHAAGYFLNPQMHYRLGFKADLEVKRGLMECITRMVEDEDEQTLIDVQIDDFKKQAKNFGCPMATRSINLKTPADWWESYGDEYPELQKFVIHVHTKRRNRLKQSTMNDVVFVMANSKLAKKKQTRKPTQINIDDYEHEHNETFELDENLVPIEVEEDESLHSHHLDMTDLNDEGDGNHE
;
A
#
# COMPACT_ATOMS: atom_id res chain seq x y z
N MET A 1 -10.36 -59.30 -4.34
CA MET A 1 -9.65 -58.50 -5.36
C MET A 1 -8.76 -57.50 -4.65
N THR A 2 -7.48 -57.81 -4.54
CA THR A 2 -6.45 -56.99 -3.90
C THR A 2 -5.87 -56.03 -4.94
N SER A 3 -6.01 -54.73 -4.69
CA SER A 3 -5.51 -53.64 -5.51
C SER A 3 -4.00 -53.44 -5.32
N ILE A 4 -3.25 -53.52 -6.43
CA ILE A 4 -1.81 -53.27 -6.54
C ILE A 4 -1.54 -51.75 -6.47
N PRO A 5 -0.50 -51.29 -5.75
CA PRO A 5 -0.22 -49.87 -5.60
C PRO A 5 0.47 -49.28 -6.84
N VAL A 6 -0.02 -48.13 -7.31
CA VAL A 6 0.58 -47.36 -8.41
C VAL A 6 1.79 -46.57 -7.89
N THR A 7 3.00 -46.96 -8.30
CA THR A 7 4.23 -46.23 -8.03
C THR A 7 4.33 -44.99 -8.93
N VAL A 8 4.38 -43.80 -8.33
CA VAL A 8 4.62 -42.52 -9.03
C VAL A 8 6.11 -42.38 -9.37
N THR A 9 6.44 -42.29 -10.66
CA THR A 9 7.82 -42.12 -11.14
C THR A 9 8.28 -40.65 -11.11
N PRO A 10 9.56 -40.35 -10.78
CA PRO A 10 10.09 -38.98 -10.75
C PRO A 10 10.18 -38.33 -12.14
N LYS A 11 9.95 -37.02 -12.22
CA LYS A 11 9.96 -36.19 -13.45
C LYS A 11 11.26 -36.23 -14.28
N ASN A 12 12.34 -36.84 -13.79
CA ASN A 12 13.66 -36.85 -14.42
C ASN A 12 14.06 -38.22 -15.00
N ALA A 13 13.12 -39.17 -15.15
CA ALA A 13 13.40 -40.47 -15.75
C ALA A 13 13.89 -40.34 -17.22
N PRO A 14 14.78 -41.24 -17.69
CA PRO A 14 15.30 -41.26 -19.07
C PRO A 14 14.18 -41.63 -20.04
N GLY A 15 13.45 -40.61 -20.48
CA GLY A 15 12.24 -40.73 -21.29
C GLY A 15 11.41 -39.44 -21.31
N ASN A 16 11.63 -38.53 -20.35
CA ASN A 16 10.90 -37.25 -20.22
C ASN A 16 11.78 -36.01 -20.50
N ARG A 17 12.87 -36.16 -21.27
CA ARG A 17 13.83 -35.09 -21.59
C ARG A 17 13.28 -34.19 -22.71
N SER A 18 13.15 -32.88 -22.50
CA SER A 18 12.76 -31.93 -23.57
C SER A 18 13.79 -31.98 -24.72
N TYR A 19 13.41 -32.58 -25.85
CA TYR A 19 14.32 -33.08 -26.90
C TYR A 19 15.19 -32.03 -27.60
N VAL A 20 14.83 -30.75 -27.55
CA VAL A 20 15.43 -29.72 -28.40
C VAL A 20 16.80 -29.24 -27.89
N ALA A 21 16.90 -28.75 -26.65
CA ALA A 21 18.15 -28.16 -26.11
C ALA A 21 19.32 -29.16 -26.03
N TRP A 22 19.04 -30.45 -25.82
CA TRP A 22 20.07 -31.48 -25.74
C TRP A 22 20.76 -31.76 -27.09
N LYS A 23 20.14 -31.43 -28.22
CA LYS A 23 20.77 -31.52 -29.55
C LYS A 23 21.96 -30.57 -29.70
N HIS A 24 22.02 -29.52 -28.88
CA HIS A 24 22.98 -28.42 -28.99
C HIS A 24 24.08 -28.47 -27.91
N CYS A 25 24.18 -29.56 -27.15
CA CYS A 25 25.25 -29.76 -26.18
C CYS A 25 25.84 -31.17 -26.19
N ILE A 26 27.04 -31.30 -25.61
CA ILE A 26 27.72 -32.56 -25.34
C ILE A 26 27.76 -32.74 -23.81
N SER A 27 27.42 -33.94 -23.33
CA SER A 27 27.55 -34.24 -21.90
C SER A 27 29.01 -34.50 -21.57
N VAL A 28 29.53 -33.86 -20.54
CA VAL A 28 30.89 -34.13 -20.07
C VAL A 28 30.87 -35.47 -19.32
N VAL A 29 31.73 -36.41 -19.72
CA VAL A 29 31.77 -37.77 -19.16
C VAL A 29 32.06 -37.69 -17.66
N GLY A 30 31.16 -38.25 -16.84
CA GLY A 30 31.29 -38.30 -15.37
C GLY A 30 30.44 -37.30 -14.57
N ASP A 31 29.84 -36.26 -15.19
CA ASP A 31 28.96 -35.33 -14.47
C ASP A 31 27.76 -34.85 -15.31
N THR A 32 26.56 -35.33 -14.95
CA THR A 32 25.29 -34.97 -15.61
C THR A 32 24.86 -33.50 -15.42
N ARG A 33 25.56 -32.74 -14.57
CA ARG A 33 25.30 -31.32 -14.30
C ARG A 33 26.20 -30.39 -15.10
N GLN A 34 27.13 -30.93 -15.88
CA GLN A 34 28.04 -30.17 -16.74
C GLN A 34 27.77 -30.46 -18.21
N LEU A 35 27.41 -29.41 -18.95
CA LEU A 35 27.09 -29.51 -20.37
C LEU A 35 28.00 -28.59 -21.16
N GLN A 36 28.61 -29.13 -22.20
CA GLN A 36 29.43 -28.35 -23.13
C GLN A 36 28.57 -27.88 -24.30
N CYS A 37 28.58 -26.57 -24.58
CA CYS A 37 27.92 -26.01 -25.75
C CYS A 37 28.60 -26.50 -27.05
N LYS A 38 27.82 -26.97 -28.05
CA LYS A 38 28.39 -27.45 -29.32
C LYS A 38 28.99 -26.35 -30.21
N TYR A 39 28.64 -25.09 -29.97
CA TYR A 39 29.04 -23.96 -30.82
C TYR A 39 30.30 -23.26 -30.31
N CYS A 40 30.25 -22.71 -29.10
CA CYS A 40 31.38 -22.00 -28.50
C CYS A 40 32.24 -22.86 -27.56
N GLN A 41 31.95 -24.16 -27.46
CA GLN A 41 32.64 -25.13 -26.60
C GLN A 41 32.67 -24.81 -25.10
N LYS A 42 31.95 -23.78 -24.65
CA LYS A 42 31.88 -23.39 -23.24
C LYS A 42 31.20 -24.46 -22.39
N VAL A 43 31.84 -24.84 -21.29
CA VAL A 43 31.28 -25.75 -20.28
C VAL A 43 30.41 -24.98 -19.31
N LEU A 44 29.16 -25.42 -19.16
CA LEU A 44 28.15 -24.80 -18.31
C LEU A 44 27.86 -25.69 -17.10
N THR A 45 28.10 -25.15 -15.91
CA THR A 45 27.77 -25.80 -14.63
C THR A 45 26.31 -25.50 -14.27
N ARG A 46 25.53 -26.52 -13.88
CA ARG A 46 24.06 -26.50 -13.58
C ARG A 46 23.10 -26.90 -14.71
N GLY A 47 23.56 -27.72 -15.66
CA GLY A 47 22.69 -28.46 -16.59
C GLY A 47 21.95 -27.61 -17.63
N VAL A 48 20.89 -28.19 -18.22
CA VAL A 48 20.23 -27.69 -19.45
C VAL A 48 19.60 -26.29 -19.31
N TYR A 49 19.30 -25.84 -18.09
CA TYR A 49 18.70 -24.52 -17.87
C TYR A 49 19.63 -23.39 -18.31
N ARG A 50 20.91 -23.40 -17.90
CA ARG A 50 21.88 -22.39 -18.34
C ARG A 50 22.20 -22.52 -19.81
N LEU A 51 22.21 -23.73 -20.36
CA LEU A 51 22.39 -23.94 -21.80
C LEU A 51 21.32 -23.22 -22.63
N LYS A 52 20.04 -23.30 -22.22
CA LYS A 52 18.94 -22.59 -22.91
C LYS A 52 19.14 -21.08 -22.87
N HIS A 53 19.51 -20.52 -21.71
CA HIS A 53 19.74 -19.07 -21.57
C HIS A 53 21.00 -18.58 -22.31
N HIS A 54 22.02 -19.42 -22.41
CA HIS A 54 23.25 -19.19 -23.16
C HIS A 54 23.00 -19.17 -24.67
N LEU A 55 22.21 -20.12 -25.19
CA LEU A 55 21.86 -20.20 -26.61
C LEU A 55 20.78 -19.17 -27.00
N ALA A 56 19.87 -18.78 -26.09
CA ALA A 56 18.80 -17.82 -26.34
C ALA A 56 19.21 -16.34 -26.24
N ASP A 57 20.51 -16.04 -26.02
CA ASP A 57 21.04 -14.67 -25.84
C ASP A 57 20.27 -13.81 -24.82
N THR A 58 19.90 -14.42 -23.70
CA THR A 58 19.14 -13.71 -22.63
C THR A 58 20.04 -13.11 -21.56
N GLN A 59 21.33 -13.45 -21.57
CA GLN A 59 22.37 -13.05 -20.60
C GLN A 59 22.00 -13.29 -19.12
N LYS A 60 21.02 -14.16 -18.86
CA LYS A 60 20.54 -14.48 -17.52
C LYS A 60 21.40 -15.58 -16.91
N ASP A 61 22.19 -15.24 -15.89
CA ASP A 61 23.08 -16.15 -15.13
C ASP A 61 24.22 -16.81 -15.94
N VAL A 62 24.34 -16.51 -17.23
CA VAL A 62 25.37 -17.02 -18.15
C VAL A 62 25.49 -16.07 -19.35
N GLY A 63 26.72 -15.75 -19.77
CA GLY A 63 26.95 -14.93 -20.98
C GLY A 63 26.49 -15.66 -22.26
N ALA A 64 26.08 -14.91 -23.27
CA ALA A 64 25.50 -15.44 -24.51
C ALA A 64 26.50 -16.21 -25.39
N CYS A 65 25.97 -17.13 -26.21
CA CYS A 65 26.76 -17.82 -27.22
C CYS A 65 26.94 -16.93 -28.46
N LYS A 66 28.19 -16.58 -28.77
CA LYS A 66 28.52 -15.77 -29.96
C LYS A 66 28.44 -16.58 -31.26
N ASP A 67 28.62 -17.91 -31.16
CA ASP A 67 28.80 -18.80 -32.31
C ASP A 67 27.58 -19.66 -32.63
N ALA A 68 26.47 -19.49 -31.89
CA ALA A 68 25.23 -20.20 -32.18
C ALA A 68 24.51 -19.60 -33.41
N PRO A 69 23.99 -20.42 -34.35
CA PRO A 69 23.17 -19.95 -35.47
C PRO A 69 21.90 -19.24 -35.00
N ASP A 70 21.44 -18.25 -35.75
CA ASP A 70 20.31 -17.40 -35.34
C ASP A 70 18.99 -18.18 -35.28
N GLU A 71 18.83 -19.24 -36.09
CA GLU A 71 17.69 -20.16 -36.01
C GLU A 71 17.66 -20.87 -34.65
N VAL A 72 18.82 -21.29 -34.13
CA VAL A 72 18.94 -21.95 -32.83
C VAL A 72 18.73 -20.96 -31.70
N LYS A 73 19.21 -19.72 -31.85
CA LYS A 73 18.93 -18.65 -30.87
C LYS A 73 17.44 -18.39 -30.75
N LYS A 74 16.74 -18.27 -31.89
CA LYS A 74 15.29 -18.04 -31.95
C LYS A 74 14.50 -19.20 -31.33
N GLU A 75 14.82 -20.44 -31.70
CA GLU A 75 14.17 -21.63 -31.14
C GLU A 75 14.36 -21.73 -29.61
N MET A 76 15.56 -21.44 -29.11
CA MET A 76 15.83 -21.44 -27.67
C MET A 76 15.15 -20.27 -26.95
N TRP A 77 15.05 -19.11 -27.59
CA TRP A 77 14.35 -17.95 -27.06
C TRP A 77 12.85 -18.22 -26.88
N GLU A 78 12.19 -18.82 -27.86
CA GLU A 78 10.77 -19.22 -27.78
C GLU A 78 10.52 -20.21 -26.62
N ILE A 79 11.44 -21.15 -26.40
CA ILE A 79 11.37 -22.09 -25.27
C ILE A 79 11.52 -21.37 -23.92
N VAL A 80 12.46 -20.43 -23.81
CA VAL A 80 12.70 -19.66 -22.57
C VAL A 80 11.50 -18.76 -22.25
N VAL A 81 10.95 -18.08 -23.26
CA VAL A 81 9.75 -17.23 -23.13
C VAL A 81 8.52 -18.06 -22.77
N GLY A 82 8.32 -19.21 -23.42
CA GLY A 82 7.21 -20.13 -23.11
C GLY A 82 7.27 -20.69 -21.68
N LEU A 83 8.48 -20.90 -21.13
CA LEU A 83 8.67 -21.30 -19.73
C LEU A 83 8.37 -20.14 -18.75
N GLN A 84 8.74 -18.90 -19.09
CA GLN A 84 8.39 -17.71 -18.30
C GLN A 84 6.88 -17.44 -18.29
N GLN A 85 6.20 -17.61 -19.43
CA GLN A 85 4.74 -17.50 -19.52
C GLN A 85 4.01 -18.57 -18.69
N LYS A 86 4.51 -19.82 -18.67
CA LYS A 86 3.97 -20.90 -17.82
C LYS A 86 4.21 -20.65 -16.32
N LEU A 87 5.33 -20.04 -15.94
CA LEU A 87 5.59 -19.61 -14.55
C LEU A 87 4.71 -18.43 -14.13
N ASN A 88 4.42 -17.51 -15.04
CA ASN A 88 3.50 -16.39 -14.80
C ASN A 88 2.03 -16.84 -14.75
N LYS A 89 1.61 -17.83 -15.56
CA LYS A 89 0.28 -18.47 -15.42
C LYS A 89 0.13 -19.29 -14.14
N LYS A 90 1.21 -19.90 -13.64
CA LYS A 90 1.19 -20.61 -12.35
C LYS A 90 1.23 -19.70 -11.13
N SER A 91 1.79 -18.48 -11.24
CA SER A 91 1.69 -17.47 -10.19
C SER A 91 0.34 -16.72 -10.18
N SER A 92 -0.45 -16.87 -11.24
CA SER A 92 -1.79 -16.27 -11.40
C SER A 92 -2.97 -17.26 -11.23
N PHE A 93 -2.76 -18.52 -10.83
CA PHE A 93 -3.84 -19.51 -10.64
C PHE A 93 -3.93 -20.01 -9.19
N THR A 94 -4.49 -19.15 -8.35
CA THR A 94 -5.30 -19.41 -7.12
C THR A 94 -6.00 -18.06 -6.91
N LEU A 95 -7.27 -17.84 -7.20
CA LEU A 95 -8.47 -18.66 -7.04
C LEU A 95 -9.48 -18.24 -8.13
N ASN A 96 -10.23 -19.19 -8.70
CA ASN A 96 -11.53 -18.96 -9.34
C ASN A 96 -12.45 -20.16 -8.99
N ASP A 97 -13.32 -19.97 -8.00
CA ASP A 97 -14.78 -20.13 -7.94
C ASP A 97 -15.59 -21.19 -8.75
N GLU A 98 -15.05 -22.31 -9.23
CA GLU A 98 -15.89 -23.32 -9.95
C GLU A 98 -15.98 -24.74 -9.36
N GLU A 99 -15.56 -25.00 -8.13
CA GLU A 99 -15.83 -26.29 -7.46
C GLU A 99 -16.34 -26.14 -6.01
N MET A 100 -17.36 -25.29 -5.81
CA MET A 100 -18.14 -25.23 -4.56
C MET A 100 -19.64 -25.57 -4.74
N THR A 101 -20.00 -26.31 -5.78
CA THR A 101 -21.40 -26.74 -6.02
C THR A 101 -21.62 -28.26 -6.01
N LYS A 102 -20.68 -29.06 -5.49
CA LYS A 102 -20.90 -30.52 -5.29
C LYS A 102 -20.30 -31.06 -3.99
N ALA A 103 -20.70 -30.51 -2.85
CA ALA A 103 -20.51 -31.15 -1.54
C ALA A 103 -21.59 -30.72 -0.52
N GLY A 104 -22.81 -30.45 -0.99
CA GLY A 104 -23.92 -29.93 -0.20
C GLY A 104 -25.16 -30.83 -0.14
N GLU A 105 -25.03 -32.12 -0.48
CA GLU A 105 -26.14 -33.08 -0.38
C GLU A 105 -25.67 -34.34 0.34
N LYS A 106 -25.74 -34.28 1.68
CA LYS A 106 -26.20 -35.36 2.57
C LYS A 106 -25.92 -34.96 4.00
N ARG A 107 -26.95 -34.43 4.66
CA ARG A 107 -27.36 -34.68 6.06
C ARG A 107 -28.24 -33.53 6.53
N LYS A 108 -29.49 -33.54 6.08
CA LYS A 108 -30.63 -33.13 6.90
C LYS A 108 -31.18 -34.40 7.54
N ASN A 109 -31.10 -34.49 8.86
CA ASN A 109 -32.18 -34.90 9.78
C ASN A 109 -31.63 -35.33 11.14
N SER A 110 -32.47 -35.08 12.14
CA SER A 110 -32.32 -35.17 13.60
C SER A 110 -31.35 -34.15 14.20
N GLU A 111 -31.66 -33.36 15.21
CA GLU A 111 -32.86 -32.93 15.94
C GLU A 111 -32.29 -32.07 17.09
N GLU A 112 -33.16 -31.36 17.78
CA GLU A 112 -32.88 -30.40 18.83
C GLU A 112 -32.17 -31.03 20.04
N GLU A 113 -31.17 -30.35 20.59
CA GLU A 113 -31.09 -30.15 22.05
C GLU A 113 -30.13 -29.02 22.44
N PHE A 114 -30.61 -28.24 23.39
CA PHE A 114 -30.08 -27.00 23.92
C PHE A 114 -29.02 -27.28 24.99
N THR A 115 -27.75 -26.89 24.80
CA THR A 115 -26.85 -26.54 25.92
C THR A 115 -25.75 -25.56 25.52
N GLN A 116 -25.48 -24.65 26.45
CA GLN A 116 -24.54 -23.54 26.40
C GLN A 116 -23.08 -23.98 26.18
N SER A 117 -22.37 -23.34 25.25
CA SER A 117 -20.94 -22.99 25.45
C SER A 117 -20.50 -21.87 24.49
N ASN A 118 -19.84 -20.88 25.08
CA ASN A 118 -19.27 -19.71 24.41
C ASN A 118 -18.18 -20.11 23.41
N ASN A 119 -18.32 -19.71 22.14
CA ASN A 119 -17.21 -19.56 21.21
C ASN A 119 -17.52 -18.47 20.18
N SER A 120 -16.91 -17.29 20.36
CA SER A 120 -16.91 -16.21 19.38
C SER A 120 -16.06 -16.58 18.15
N PRO A 121 -16.50 -16.30 16.90
CA PRO A 121 -15.71 -16.63 15.71
C PRO A 121 -14.46 -15.75 15.63
N SER A 122 -13.30 -16.42 15.53
CA SER A 122 -11.98 -15.79 15.45
C SER A 122 -11.73 -15.12 14.09
N GLY A 123 -11.29 -13.85 14.10
CA GLY A 123 -10.85 -13.06 12.92
C GLY A 123 -9.52 -13.49 12.29
N ARG A 124 -9.32 -14.79 12.03
CA ARG A 124 -8.03 -15.39 11.63
C ARG A 124 -7.50 -15.07 10.22
N ASN A 125 -8.17 -14.21 9.44
CA ASN A 125 -7.79 -13.98 8.03
C ASN A 125 -7.18 -12.60 7.72
N ILE A 126 -7.08 -11.67 8.68
CA ILE A 126 -6.63 -10.29 8.40
C ILE A 126 -5.10 -10.18 8.22
N PHE A 127 -4.30 -11.07 8.84
CA PHE A 127 -2.83 -10.94 8.89
C PHE A 127 -2.05 -11.79 7.88
N LYS A 128 -2.70 -12.51 6.96
CA LYS A 128 -2.00 -13.28 5.92
C LYS A 128 -1.51 -12.37 4.79
N ASN A 129 -0.32 -11.77 4.93
CA ASN A 129 0.39 -11.13 3.82
C ASN A 129 1.52 -12.01 3.26
N LYS A 130 1.64 -12.03 1.93
CA LYS A 130 2.78 -12.64 1.20
C LYS A 130 4.07 -11.91 1.59
N GLN A 131 5.02 -12.67 2.11
CA GLN A 131 6.31 -12.17 2.54
C GLN A 131 7.13 -11.60 1.36
N THR A 132 7.55 -10.34 1.45
CA THR A 132 8.45 -9.71 0.48
C THR A 132 9.87 -10.19 0.67
N THR A 133 10.55 -10.55 -0.42
CA THR A 133 11.95 -10.99 -0.39
C THR A 133 12.91 -9.83 -0.14
N ILE A 134 14.05 -10.12 0.48
CA ILE A 134 15.13 -9.17 0.81
C ILE A 134 15.54 -8.32 -0.41
N ASN A 135 15.59 -8.91 -1.60
CA ASN A 135 15.92 -8.20 -2.85
C ASN A 135 14.90 -7.12 -3.25
N ASN A 136 13.63 -7.26 -2.88
CA ASN A 136 12.62 -6.22 -3.14
C ASN A 136 12.74 -5.07 -2.13
N MET A 137 13.16 -5.36 -0.89
CA MET A 137 13.44 -4.34 0.13
C MET A 137 14.66 -3.48 -0.21
N PHE A 138 15.74 -4.07 -0.72
CA PHE A 138 16.93 -3.32 -1.15
C PHE A 138 16.63 -2.34 -2.30
N LYS A 139 15.73 -2.68 -3.23
CA LYS A 139 15.33 -1.76 -4.32
C LYS A 139 14.55 -0.53 -3.82
N LYS A 140 13.75 -0.69 -2.77
CA LYS A 140 13.04 0.43 -2.13
C LYS A 140 13.98 1.30 -1.31
N GLY A 141 14.87 0.68 -0.53
CA GLY A 141 15.92 1.36 0.22
C GLY A 141 16.81 2.22 -0.69
N ILE A 142 17.28 1.66 -1.82
CA ILE A 142 18.08 2.41 -2.81
C ILE A 142 17.33 3.61 -3.40
N ARG A 143 16.01 3.55 -3.54
CA ARG A 143 15.19 4.66 -4.06
C ARG A 143 15.04 5.79 -3.04
N GLU A 144 14.87 5.47 -1.77
CA GLU A 144 14.82 6.44 -0.67
C GLU A 144 16.21 7.05 -0.43
N GLU A 145 17.27 6.23 -0.43
CA GLU A 145 18.67 6.67 -0.37
C GLU A 145 19.04 7.56 -1.58
N ALA A 146 18.55 7.28 -2.78
CA ALA A 146 18.81 8.10 -3.97
C ALA A 146 18.10 9.46 -3.94
N CYS A 147 16.94 9.57 -3.28
CA CYS A 147 16.28 10.86 -3.04
C CYS A 147 16.97 11.64 -1.91
N GLN A 148 17.38 10.96 -0.83
CA GLN A 148 18.08 11.56 0.31
C GLN A 148 19.48 12.06 -0.06
N ARG A 149 20.25 11.29 -0.85
CA ARG A 149 21.60 11.68 -1.32
C ARG A 149 21.63 12.94 -2.21
N LYS A 150 20.48 13.51 -2.62
CA LYS A 150 20.43 14.71 -3.48
C LYS A 150 19.56 15.86 -2.96
N ARG A 151 18.90 15.74 -1.80
CA ARG A 151 17.91 16.73 -1.27
C ARG A 151 16.91 17.22 -2.34
N ARG A 152 16.44 16.33 -3.22
CA ARG A 152 15.48 16.69 -4.27
C ARG A 152 14.07 16.28 -3.89
N THR A 153 13.15 17.24 -3.90
CA THR A 153 11.72 16.98 -3.75
C THR A 153 11.15 16.74 -5.14
N ILE A 154 10.61 15.54 -5.39
CA ILE A 154 10.01 15.19 -6.68
C ILE A 154 8.52 14.94 -6.48
N ILE A 155 7.68 15.66 -7.21
CA ILE A 155 6.22 15.49 -7.21
C ILE A 155 5.82 14.79 -8.50
N ASN A 156 5.03 13.73 -8.37
CA ASN A 156 4.50 13.00 -9.51
C ASN A 156 3.02 13.30 -9.68
N PHE A 157 2.63 13.69 -10.89
CA PHE A 157 1.25 13.90 -11.27
C PHE A 157 0.70 12.66 -11.96
N LEU A 158 -0.42 12.19 -11.44
CA LEU A 158 -1.14 11.03 -11.91
C LEU A 158 -2.57 11.47 -12.21
N VAL A 159 -3.08 11.12 -13.38
CA VAL A 159 -4.45 11.42 -13.80
C VAL A 159 -5.23 10.12 -13.81
N ASN A 160 -6.43 10.13 -13.24
CA ASN A 160 -7.28 8.95 -13.20
C ASN A 160 -8.62 9.21 -13.90
N SER A 161 -9.07 8.21 -14.63
CA SER A 161 -10.33 8.19 -15.37
C SER A 161 -11.00 6.81 -15.21
N PRO A 162 -12.23 6.61 -15.70
CA PRO A 162 -12.85 5.28 -15.76
C PRO A 162 -11.97 4.24 -16.48
N LYS A 163 -11.14 4.67 -17.44
CA LYS A 163 -10.20 3.82 -18.19
C LYS A 163 -8.95 3.45 -17.40
N GLY A 164 -8.74 4.05 -16.23
CA GLY A 164 -7.63 3.79 -15.33
C GLY A 164 -6.74 5.02 -15.05
N THR A 165 -5.67 4.78 -14.31
CA THR A 165 -4.68 5.80 -13.92
C THR A 165 -3.52 5.84 -14.91
N ILE A 166 -3.16 7.05 -15.34
CA ILE A 166 -2.00 7.34 -16.17
C ILE A 166 -1.00 8.21 -15.40
N PHE A 167 0.28 8.03 -15.69
CA PHE A 167 1.31 8.98 -15.27
C PHE A 167 1.33 10.15 -16.23
N LEU A 168 1.09 11.36 -15.73
CA LEU A 168 1.12 12.58 -16.54
C LEU A 168 2.56 13.07 -16.66
N LYS A 169 3.14 13.53 -15.54
CA LYS A 169 4.53 14.00 -15.49
C LYS A 169 5.09 14.03 -14.07
N SER A 170 6.38 14.32 -13.96
CA SER A 170 7.08 14.50 -12.69
C SER A 170 7.80 15.85 -12.68
N ILE A 171 7.66 16.59 -11.59
CA ILE A 171 8.23 17.93 -11.40
C ILE A 171 9.25 17.88 -10.26
N ASP A 172 10.44 18.45 -10.48
CA ASP A 172 11.40 18.72 -9.42
C ASP A 172 10.92 19.94 -8.62
N ALA A 173 10.28 19.68 -7.50
CA ALA A 173 9.63 20.66 -6.64
C ALA A 173 10.55 21.17 -5.53
N SER A 174 11.86 20.94 -5.61
CA SER A 174 12.82 21.36 -4.58
C SER A 174 12.78 22.87 -4.30
N ALA A 175 12.41 23.69 -5.29
CA ALA A 175 12.22 25.14 -5.17
C ALA A 175 10.74 25.60 -5.02
N ILE A 176 9.79 24.66 -5.18
CA ILE A 176 8.34 24.89 -5.19
C ILE A 176 7.73 24.53 -3.83
N SER A 177 8.22 23.47 -3.18
CA SER A 177 7.58 22.83 -2.02
C SER A 177 7.59 23.64 -0.72
N LYS A 178 7.91 24.94 -0.76
CA LYS A 178 8.07 25.79 0.42
C LYS A 178 7.01 26.88 0.58
N THR A 179 6.28 27.26 -0.46
CA THR A 179 5.25 28.33 -0.36
C THR A 179 3.92 27.87 -0.93
N VAL A 180 2.82 28.38 -0.36
CA VAL A 180 1.45 28.02 -0.74
C VAL A 180 1.17 28.40 -2.19
N GLU A 181 1.62 29.58 -2.61
CA GLU A 181 1.37 30.17 -3.92
C GLU A 181 1.99 29.33 -5.04
N LYS A 182 3.23 28.88 -4.86
CA LYS A 182 3.91 28.03 -5.84
C LYS A 182 3.27 26.65 -5.95
N VAL A 183 2.80 26.10 -4.83
CA VAL A 183 2.06 24.82 -4.85
C VAL A 183 0.72 25.00 -5.56
N PHE A 184 0.03 26.11 -5.32
CA PHE A 184 -1.21 26.47 -6.02
C PHE A 184 -0.98 26.62 -7.52
N GLU A 185 -0.03 27.45 -7.95
CA GLU A 185 0.31 27.64 -9.37
C GLU A 185 0.64 26.31 -10.04
N MET A 186 1.41 25.45 -9.36
CA MET A 186 1.75 24.14 -9.89
C MET A 186 0.49 23.27 -10.07
N MET A 187 -0.42 23.20 -9.10
CA MET A 187 -1.66 22.43 -9.24
C MET A 187 -2.57 23.01 -10.31
N ASP A 188 -2.68 24.33 -10.36
CA ASP A 188 -3.53 25.05 -11.28
C ASP A 188 -3.09 24.87 -12.74
N ASN A 189 -1.79 24.96 -13.01
CA ASN A 189 -1.20 24.65 -14.32
C ASN A 189 -1.49 23.21 -14.78
N ILE A 190 -1.55 22.25 -13.84
CA ILE A 190 -1.89 20.86 -14.15
C ILE A 190 -3.35 20.72 -14.55
N VAL A 191 -4.25 21.44 -13.86
CA VAL A 191 -5.66 21.46 -14.24
C VAL A 191 -5.85 22.09 -15.62
N GLU A 192 -5.14 23.17 -15.91
CA GLU A 192 -5.10 23.79 -17.24
C GLU A 192 -4.62 22.84 -18.33
N GLU A 193 -3.53 22.10 -18.09
CA GLU A 193 -2.97 21.13 -19.04
C GLU A 193 -3.93 19.97 -19.33
N VAL A 194 -4.67 19.50 -18.33
CA VAL A 194 -5.67 18.43 -18.49
C VAL A 194 -6.99 18.97 -19.08
N GLY A 195 -7.26 20.26 -18.90
CA GLY A 195 -8.51 20.92 -19.21
C GLY A 195 -9.48 20.88 -18.03
N GLU A 196 -9.98 22.04 -17.60
CA GLU A 196 -10.81 22.19 -16.40
C GLU A 196 -12.07 21.32 -16.45
N ASP A 197 -12.74 21.27 -17.60
CA ASP A 197 -13.96 20.46 -17.79
C ASP A 197 -13.71 18.94 -17.63
N ASN A 198 -12.45 18.50 -17.71
CA ASN A 198 -12.05 17.11 -17.53
C ASN A 198 -11.62 16.79 -16.08
N VAL A 199 -11.56 17.79 -15.19
CA VAL A 199 -11.03 17.63 -13.82
C VAL A 199 -12.13 17.85 -12.79
N ILE A 200 -12.59 16.74 -12.21
CA ILE A 200 -13.59 16.76 -11.13
C ILE A 200 -12.93 16.99 -9.77
N GLN A 201 -11.72 16.44 -9.59
CA GLN A 201 -11.08 16.35 -8.29
C GLN A 201 -9.56 16.41 -8.38
N VAL A 202 -8.96 17.20 -7.49
CA VAL A 202 -7.51 17.18 -7.19
C VAL A 202 -7.31 16.58 -5.80
N VAL A 203 -6.39 15.60 -5.70
CA VAL A 203 -6.11 14.89 -4.45
C VAL A 203 -4.63 15.03 -4.11
N THR A 204 -4.34 15.54 -2.91
CA THR A 204 -2.97 15.72 -2.39
C THR A 204 -2.82 15.08 -1.01
N ASP A 205 -1.62 15.09 -0.45
CA ASP A 205 -1.47 14.84 0.99
C ASP A 205 -2.06 16.00 1.81
N ASN A 206 -1.97 15.88 3.14
CA ASN A 206 -2.57 16.81 4.09
C ASN A 206 -1.54 17.78 4.70
N ALA A 207 -0.39 17.98 4.04
CA ALA A 207 0.55 19.01 4.48
C ALA A 207 -0.09 20.41 4.35
N ALA A 208 0.22 21.30 5.29
CA ALA A 208 -0.46 22.59 5.43
C ALA A 208 -0.44 23.43 4.13
N ASN A 209 0.71 23.50 3.48
CA ASN A 209 0.86 24.21 2.21
C ASN A 209 0.00 23.65 1.08
N TYR A 210 -0.21 22.33 1.00
CA TYR A 210 -1.10 21.72 0.00
C TYR A 210 -2.57 21.92 0.34
N LYS A 211 -2.92 21.95 1.63
CA LYS A 211 -4.28 22.27 2.07
C LYS A 211 -4.67 23.68 1.67
N ASP A 212 -3.84 24.65 1.99
CA ASP A 212 -4.13 26.06 1.69
C ASP A 212 -4.14 26.30 0.18
N ALA A 213 -3.19 25.71 -0.54
CA ALA A 213 -3.15 25.79 -2.00
C ALA A 213 -4.35 25.08 -2.65
N GLY A 214 -4.83 23.99 -2.06
CA GLY A 214 -6.04 23.28 -2.49
C GLY A 214 -7.30 24.13 -2.30
N GLN A 215 -7.35 24.90 -1.21
CA GLN A 215 -8.43 25.86 -0.96
C GLN A 215 -8.39 27.03 -1.95
N MET A 216 -7.20 27.55 -2.27
CA MET A 216 -7.03 28.54 -3.35
C MET A 216 -7.50 27.99 -4.69
N LEU A 217 -7.18 26.73 -5.00
CA LEU A 217 -7.61 26.06 -6.22
C LEU A 217 -9.14 25.94 -6.29
N MET A 218 -9.80 25.53 -5.21
CA MET A 218 -11.26 25.48 -5.15
C MET A 218 -11.92 26.87 -5.24
N THR A 219 -11.20 27.92 -4.82
CA THR A 219 -11.68 29.29 -4.94
C THR A 219 -11.63 29.77 -6.38
N LYS A 220 -10.53 29.50 -7.10
CA LYS A 220 -10.37 29.84 -8.51
C LYS A 220 -11.27 29.01 -9.41
N ARG A 221 -11.28 27.68 -9.25
CA ARG A 221 -11.99 26.72 -10.10
C ARG A 221 -13.23 26.19 -9.39
N LYS A 222 -14.39 26.75 -9.73
CA LYS A 222 -15.64 26.51 -9.02
C LYS A 222 -16.20 25.10 -9.23
N LYS A 223 -15.90 24.45 -10.37
CA LYS A 223 -16.48 23.15 -10.76
C LYS A 223 -15.77 21.92 -10.19
N LEU A 224 -14.58 22.08 -9.62
CA LEU A 224 -13.77 20.97 -9.10
C LEU A 224 -13.67 20.96 -7.58
N PHE A 225 -13.35 19.81 -7.01
CA PHE A 225 -13.02 19.66 -5.60
C PHE A 225 -11.53 19.44 -5.38
N TRP A 226 -10.97 20.10 -4.37
CA TRP A 226 -9.75 19.60 -3.73
C TRP A 226 -10.13 18.73 -2.54
N THR A 227 -9.47 17.58 -2.38
CA THR A 227 -9.65 16.71 -1.20
C THR A 227 -8.32 16.15 -0.72
N PRO A 228 -8.11 16.02 0.60
CA PRO A 228 -6.92 15.35 1.10
C PRO A 228 -6.99 13.84 0.87
N CYS A 229 -5.82 13.21 0.85
CA CYS A 229 -5.68 11.78 0.63
C CYS A 229 -6.26 10.99 1.81
N ALA A 230 -7.33 10.23 1.54
CA ALA A 230 -8.00 9.40 2.54
C ALA A 230 -7.07 8.42 3.26
N ALA A 231 -6.20 7.73 2.51
CA ALA A 231 -5.25 6.80 3.11
C ALA A 231 -4.26 7.49 4.05
N HIS A 232 -3.83 8.71 3.70
CA HIS A 232 -2.96 9.49 4.56
C HIS A 232 -3.70 9.96 5.82
N CYS A 233 -4.93 10.44 5.70
CA CYS A 233 -5.75 10.82 6.85
C CYS A 233 -5.99 9.64 7.82
N VAL A 234 -6.27 8.45 7.31
CA VAL A 234 -6.44 7.25 8.16
C VAL A 234 -5.11 6.83 8.80
N ASP A 235 -3.98 6.95 8.10
CA ASP A 235 -2.65 6.71 8.69
C ASP A 235 -2.35 7.72 9.81
N LEU A 236 -2.76 9.00 9.67
CA LEU A 236 -2.67 10.00 10.74
C LEU A 236 -3.59 9.71 11.93
N MET A 237 -4.76 9.10 11.73
CA MET A 237 -5.60 8.62 12.86
C MET A 237 -4.88 7.52 13.65
N LEU A 238 -4.18 6.62 12.96
CA LEU A 238 -3.37 5.58 13.59
C LEU A 238 -2.13 6.14 14.30
N GLU A 239 -1.53 7.21 13.76
CA GLU A 239 -0.49 7.98 14.45
C GLU A 239 -1.03 8.62 15.74
N ASP A 240 -2.18 9.30 15.66
CA ASP A 240 -2.82 9.91 16.81
C ASP A 240 -3.18 8.86 17.87
N TYR A 241 -3.52 7.63 17.48
CA TYR A 241 -3.67 6.54 18.44
C TYR A 241 -2.35 6.26 19.17
N GLU A 242 -1.23 6.15 18.45
CA GLU A 242 0.10 5.94 19.03
C GLU A 242 0.51 7.09 19.97
N LYS A 243 0.19 8.34 19.62
CA LYS A 243 0.61 9.54 20.37
C LYS A 243 -0.33 9.97 21.50
N LYS A 244 -1.65 9.80 21.35
CA LYS A 244 -2.67 10.40 22.23
C LYS A 244 -3.38 9.39 23.13
N ILE A 245 -3.18 8.08 22.93
CA ILE A 245 -3.75 7.03 23.78
C ILE A 245 -2.62 6.39 24.60
N SER A 246 -2.56 6.67 25.91
CA SER A 246 -1.47 6.23 26.80
C SER A 246 -1.13 4.73 26.69
N ILE A 247 -2.14 3.84 26.61
CA ILE A 247 -1.88 2.40 26.44
C ILE A 247 -1.12 2.11 25.13
N HIS A 248 -1.44 2.83 24.05
CA HIS A 248 -0.77 2.65 22.76
C HIS A 248 0.64 3.23 22.80
N GLU A 249 0.78 4.44 23.34
CA GLU A 249 2.05 5.16 23.53
C GLU A 249 3.07 4.30 24.29
N GLU A 250 2.64 3.59 25.34
CA GLU A 250 3.54 2.71 26.11
C GLU A 250 3.80 1.35 25.43
N THR A 251 2.80 0.78 24.76
CA THR A 251 2.85 -0.60 24.27
C THR A 251 3.57 -0.73 22.93
N ILE A 252 3.41 0.25 22.03
CA ILE A 252 3.99 0.21 20.70
C ILE A 252 5.53 0.23 20.75
N PRO A 253 6.19 1.12 21.53
CA PRO A 253 7.65 1.12 21.66
C PRO A 253 8.20 -0.20 22.21
N LYS A 254 7.52 -0.82 23.19
CA LYS A 254 7.88 -2.15 23.72
C LYS A 254 7.83 -3.21 22.62
N GLY A 255 6.77 -3.23 21.81
CA GLY A 255 6.66 -4.12 20.66
C GLY A 255 7.76 -3.90 19.61
N LYS A 256 8.04 -2.63 19.28
CA LYS A 256 9.15 -2.25 18.38
C LYS A 256 10.48 -2.76 18.91
N LYS A 257 10.77 -2.56 20.21
CA LYS A 257 12.01 -3.02 20.86
C LYS A 257 12.22 -4.53 20.75
N ILE A 258 11.17 -5.34 20.95
CA ILE A 258 11.25 -6.80 20.75
C ILE A 258 11.71 -7.12 19.32
N THR A 259 11.05 -6.55 18.32
CA THR A 259 11.38 -6.82 16.92
C THR A 259 12.78 -6.34 16.56
N THR A 260 13.15 -5.12 16.93
CA THR A 260 14.48 -4.55 16.66
C THR A 260 15.58 -5.39 17.31
N PHE A 261 15.38 -5.84 18.54
CA PHE A 261 16.33 -6.70 19.23
C PHE A 261 16.53 -8.03 18.50
N ILE A 262 15.45 -8.72 18.13
CA ILE A 262 15.53 -10.01 17.43
C ILE A 262 16.20 -9.86 16.07
N TYR A 263 15.90 -8.79 15.32
CA TYR A 263 16.49 -8.55 14.01
C TYR A 263 17.91 -7.97 14.05
N SER A 264 18.41 -7.57 15.23
CA SER A 264 19.75 -7.00 15.36
C SER A 264 20.87 -8.01 15.07
N ARG A 265 20.61 -9.33 15.21
CA ARG A 265 21.62 -10.39 15.08
C ARG A 265 21.09 -11.61 14.32
N PRO A 266 21.85 -12.15 13.35
CA PRO A 266 21.45 -13.37 12.62
C PRO A 266 21.17 -14.59 13.51
N SER A 267 21.90 -14.72 14.62
CA SER A 267 21.70 -15.80 15.60
C SER A 267 20.34 -15.72 16.29
N LEU A 268 19.86 -14.51 16.62
CA LEU A 268 18.53 -14.31 17.22
C LEU A 268 17.41 -14.55 16.19
N ILE A 269 17.63 -14.19 14.93
CA ILE A 269 16.71 -14.52 13.83
C ILE A 269 16.60 -16.04 13.67
N SER A 270 17.73 -16.75 13.68
CA SER A 270 17.75 -18.22 13.60
C SER A 270 17.00 -18.86 14.77
N LEU A 271 17.21 -18.33 15.98
CA LEU A 271 16.52 -18.79 17.19
C LEU A 271 15.00 -18.55 17.07
N LEU A 272 14.57 -17.36 16.64
CA LEU A 272 13.17 -17.07 16.36
C LEU A 272 12.58 -18.06 15.34
N GLN A 273 13.28 -18.33 14.24
CA GLN A 273 12.81 -19.25 13.19
C GLN A 273 12.61 -20.67 13.71
N HIS A 274 13.47 -21.12 14.62
CA HIS A 274 13.33 -22.42 15.27
C HIS A 274 11.99 -22.54 15.99
N PHE A 275 11.65 -21.54 16.83
CA PHE A 275 10.41 -21.56 17.63
C PHE A 275 9.15 -21.22 16.83
N THR A 276 9.28 -20.49 15.74
CA THR A 276 8.14 -20.04 14.90
C THR A 276 7.91 -20.89 13.66
N LYS A 277 8.63 -22.01 13.50
CA LYS A 277 8.56 -22.91 12.33
C LYS A 277 8.89 -22.19 11.01
N GLY A 278 9.95 -21.39 11.03
CA GLY A 278 10.46 -20.66 9.87
C GLY A 278 9.70 -19.36 9.55
N ARG A 279 8.80 -18.91 10.41
CA ARG A 279 8.13 -17.62 10.23
C ARG A 279 9.04 -16.49 10.69
N TYR A 280 8.84 -15.34 10.07
CA TYR A 280 9.49 -14.10 10.48
C TYR A 280 8.45 -13.20 11.13
N LEU A 281 8.89 -12.32 12.02
CA LEU A 281 8.05 -11.22 12.46
C LEU A 281 7.90 -10.22 11.30
N VAL A 282 6.75 -9.54 11.22
CA VAL A 282 6.54 -8.51 10.19
C VAL A 282 7.61 -7.43 10.38
N ARG A 283 8.36 -7.16 9.30
CA ARG A 283 9.21 -5.98 9.20
C ARG A 283 8.37 -4.85 8.59
N PRO A 284 8.48 -3.61 9.09
CA PRO A 284 7.85 -2.44 8.51
C PRO A 284 7.86 -2.40 6.98
N ASP A 285 6.69 -2.54 6.35
CA ASP A 285 6.47 -1.91 5.05
C ASP A 285 5.00 -1.82 4.64
N ILE A 286 4.68 -0.63 4.10
CA ILE A 286 3.39 -0.10 3.63
C ILE A 286 2.66 0.72 4.71
N THR A 287 2.72 2.06 4.55
CA THR A 287 2.20 3.16 5.41
C THR A 287 2.80 3.22 6.83
N ARG A 288 3.26 4.41 7.24
CA ARG A 288 4.28 4.56 8.29
C ARG A 288 3.75 4.17 9.68
N PHE A 289 2.46 4.38 9.95
CA PHE A 289 1.88 4.20 11.28
C PHE A 289 1.09 2.90 11.42
N ALA A 290 0.35 2.48 10.38
CA ALA A 290 -0.30 1.16 10.36
C ALA A 290 0.69 0.00 10.61
N THR A 291 1.94 0.21 10.22
CA THR A 291 3.06 -0.70 10.47
C THR A 291 3.25 -1.04 11.95
N SER A 292 3.18 -0.05 12.86
CA SER A 292 3.31 -0.26 14.31
C SER A 292 2.31 -1.33 14.79
N PHE A 293 1.07 -1.24 14.32
CA PHE A 293 0.00 -2.16 14.67
C PHE A 293 0.13 -3.52 13.98
N PHE A 294 0.66 -3.59 12.76
CA PHE A 294 0.99 -4.87 12.13
C PHE A 294 2.10 -5.61 12.90
N THR A 295 3.10 -4.88 13.39
CA THR A 295 4.14 -5.44 14.27
C THR A 295 3.50 -6.02 15.53
N LEU A 296 2.64 -5.28 16.22
CA LEU A 296 1.92 -5.79 17.40
C LEU A 296 1.05 -7.02 17.08
N GLY A 297 0.34 -7.01 15.95
CA GLY A 297 -0.46 -8.14 15.47
C GLY A 297 0.39 -9.39 15.27
N CYS A 298 1.53 -9.24 14.60
CA CYS A 298 2.46 -10.35 14.37
C CYS A 298 3.08 -10.90 15.66
N LEU A 299 3.44 -10.01 16.60
CA LEU A 299 3.90 -10.42 17.93
C LEU A 299 2.82 -11.22 18.66
N HIS A 300 1.58 -10.75 18.64
CA HIS A 300 0.45 -11.43 19.28
C HIS A 300 0.21 -12.82 18.68
N GLU A 301 0.24 -12.96 17.35
CA GLU A 301 0.10 -14.26 16.66
C GLU A 301 1.20 -15.26 17.02
N ASN A 302 2.41 -14.76 17.31
CA ASN A 302 3.56 -15.57 17.68
C ASN A 302 3.85 -15.57 19.19
N LYS A 303 2.94 -15.05 20.03
CA LYS A 303 3.12 -14.93 21.49
C LYS A 303 3.61 -16.22 22.12
N GLY A 304 2.94 -17.34 21.84
CA GLY A 304 3.30 -18.64 22.42
C GLY A 304 4.68 -19.13 21.99
N ALA A 305 5.10 -18.84 20.76
CA ALA A 305 6.44 -19.18 20.27
C ALA A 305 7.51 -18.28 20.88
N LEU A 306 7.23 -16.98 21.03
CA LEU A 306 8.11 -16.02 21.67
C LEU A 306 8.33 -16.36 23.15
N ILE A 307 7.27 -16.64 23.90
CA ILE A 307 7.40 -17.06 25.30
C ILE A 307 8.24 -18.33 25.41
N LYS A 308 8.02 -19.32 24.53
CA LYS A 308 8.84 -20.55 24.51
C LYS A 308 10.31 -20.26 24.20
N MET A 309 10.57 -19.40 23.22
CA MET A 309 11.92 -18.98 22.86
C MET A 309 12.65 -18.36 24.05
N PHE A 310 12.04 -17.38 24.73
CA PHE A 310 12.66 -16.66 25.85
C PHE A 310 12.69 -17.46 27.16
N THR A 311 11.99 -18.60 27.25
CA THR A 311 12.05 -19.51 28.41
C THR A 311 12.93 -20.74 28.16
N SER A 312 13.47 -20.89 26.95
CA SER A 312 14.20 -22.08 26.51
C SER A 312 15.63 -22.13 27.06
N ASP A 313 16.21 -23.34 27.09
CA ASP A 313 17.58 -23.52 27.53
C ASP A 313 18.59 -22.94 26.51
N GLU A 314 18.24 -22.92 25.22
CA GLU A 314 19.01 -22.23 24.17
C GLU A 314 19.06 -20.72 24.39
N TRP A 315 17.97 -20.10 24.87
CA TRP A 315 18.01 -18.69 25.27
C TRP A 315 18.85 -18.50 26.54
N LYS A 316 18.61 -19.27 27.60
CA LYS A 316 19.33 -19.13 28.88
C LYS A 316 20.84 -19.33 28.74
N SER A 317 21.27 -20.22 27.86
CA SER A 317 22.69 -20.48 27.57
C SER A 317 23.31 -19.45 26.61
N SER A 318 22.49 -18.62 25.96
CA SER A 318 22.94 -17.62 25.01
C SER A 318 23.63 -16.43 25.68
N LYS A 319 24.65 -15.88 25.02
CA LYS A 319 25.29 -14.62 25.45
C LYS A 319 24.31 -13.44 25.47
N PHE A 320 23.24 -13.50 24.67
CA PHE A 320 22.26 -12.42 24.57
C PHE A 320 21.33 -12.33 25.79
N ALA A 321 21.07 -13.43 26.50
CA ALA A 321 20.29 -13.40 27.73
C ALA A 321 20.99 -12.63 28.86
N LYS A 322 22.32 -12.46 28.76
CA LYS A 322 23.12 -11.73 29.75
C LYS A 322 23.20 -10.22 29.47
N THR A 323 22.84 -9.77 28.27
CA THR A 323 22.90 -8.34 27.92
C THR A 323 21.74 -7.58 28.53
N ASN A 324 21.92 -6.27 28.77
CA ASN A 324 20.85 -5.42 29.32
C ASN A 324 19.61 -5.44 28.42
N ASP A 325 19.79 -5.25 27.10
CA ASP A 325 18.71 -5.32 26.12
C ASP A 325 17.99 -6.67 26.11
N GLY A 326 18.73 -7.78 26.26
CA GLY A 326 18.15 -9.12 26.29
C GLY A 326 17.24 -9.33 27.49
N LYS A 327 17.68 -8.88 28.67
CA LYS A 327 16.89 -8.94 29.92
C LYS A 327 15.61 -8.11 29.82
N ILE A 328 15.72 -6.88 29.31
CA ILE A 328 14.55 -5.99 29.12
C ILE A 328 13.53 -6.64 28.17
N VAL A 329 13.99 -7.18 27.04
CA VAL A 329 13.09 -7.82 26.07
C VAL A 329 12.47 -9.10 26.63
N GLU A 330 13.23 -9.91 27.35
CA GLU A 330 12.73 -11.09 28.05
C GLU A 330 11.63 -10.71 29.05
N GLU A 331 11.85 -9.70 29.88
CA GLU A 331 10.87 -9.19 30.84
C GLU A 331 9.57 -8.76 30.15
N VAL A 332 9.67 -7.97 29.06
CA VAL A 332 8.49 -7.54 28.29
C VAL A 332 7.74 -8.73 27.67
N VAL A 333 8.46 -9.72 27.12
CA VAL A 333 7.84 -10.92 26.51
C VAL A 333 7.14 -11.79 27.56
N LEU A 334 7.65 -11.83 28.79
CA LEU A 334 7.05 -12.60 29.89
C LEU A 334 5.95 -11.83 30.63
N ASP A 335 5.88 -10.50 30.49
CA ASP A 335 4.84 -9.66 31.09
C ASP A 335 3.44 -9.94 30.49
N GLN A 336 2.52 -10.38 31.35
CA GLN A 336 1.13 -10.61 30.96
C GLN A 336 0.38 -9.33 30.61
N ASN A 337 0.72 -8.20 31.25
CA ASN A 337 0.06 -6.92 31.02
C ASN A 337 0.43 -6.35 29.65
N PHE A 338 1.69 -6.44 29.23
CA PHE A 338 2.11 -6.14 27.85
C PHE A 338 1.20 -6.83 26.82
N TRP A 339 0.97 -8.14 26.95
CA TRP A 339 0.11 -8.86 25.99
C TRP A 339 -1.36 -8.46 26.05
N LYS A 340 -1.89 -8.11 27.23
CA LYS A 340 -3.25 -7.58 27.35
C LYS A 340 -3.35 -6.23 26.64
N ASN A 341 -2.36 -5.36 26.83
CA ASN A 341 -2.30 -4.05 26.18
C ASN A 341 -2.15 -4.17 24.66
N VAL A 342 -1.36 -5.13 24.16
CA VAL A 342 -1.29 -5.44 22.72
C VAL A 342 -2.67 -5.73 22.14
N ILE A 343 -3.49 -6.52 22.84
CA ILE A 343 -4.87 -6.81 22.39
C ILE A 343 -5.72 -5.53 22.38
N ILE A 344 -5.59 -4.67 23.39
CA ILE A 344 -6.30 -3.37 23.44
C ILE A 344 -5.92 -2.51 22.23
N CYS A 345 -4.63 -2.37 21.93
CA CYS A 345 -4.15 -1.62 20.76
C CYS A 345 -4.76 -2.15 19.46
N LEU A 346 -4.77 -3.47 19.29
CA LEU A 346 -5.31 -4.12 18.10
C LEU A 346 -6.83 -3.96 17.99
N LYS A 347 -7.58 -4.02 19.09
CA LYS A 347 -9.03 -3.79 19.09
C LYS A 347 -9.41 -2.40 18.57
N GLY A 348 -8.63 -1.37 18.92
CA GLY A 348 -8.82 -0.02 18.42
C GLY A 348 -8.39 0.14 16.96
N ALA A 349 -7.21 -0.36 16.60
CA ALA A 349 -6.59 -0.07 15.30
C ALA A 349 -7.10 -0.94 14.15
N LEU A 350 -7.49 -2.20 14.37
CA LEU A 350 -7.85 -3.12 13.28
C LEU A 350 -8.99 -2.61 12.40
N PRO A 351 -10.09 -2.05 12.94
CA PRO A 351 -11.15 -1.50 12.10
C PRO A 351 -10.67 -0.35 11.20
N LEU A 352 -9.80 0.55 11.69
CA LEU A 352 -9.20 1.59 10.85
C LEU A 352 -8.22 1.03 9.81
N ILE A 353 -7.49 -0.05 10.13
CA ILE A 353 -6.63 -0.74 9.16
C ILE A 353 -7.46 -1.36 8.04
N GLU A 354 -8.68 -1.85 8.32
CA GLU A 354 -9.61 -2.31 7.27
C GLU A 354 -10.03 -1.15 6.36
N VAL A 355 -10.35 0.02 6.92
CA VAL A 355 -10.63 1.23 6.11
C VAL A 355 -9.40 1.63 5.30
N LEU A 356 -8.20 1.62 5.90
CA LEU A 356 -6.96 1.94 5.22
C LEU A 356 -6.74 1.03 4.00
N ARG A 357 -6.98 -0.28 4.15
CA ARG A 357 -6.91 -1.25 3.05
C ARG A 357 -7.94 -0.98 1.97
N LEU A 358 -9.16 -0.59 2.36
CA LEU A 358 -10.20 -0.19 1.40
C LEU A 358 -9.71 1.00 0.57
N VAL A 359 -9.23 2.07 1.19
CA VAL A 359 -8.80 3.30 0.49
C VAL A 359 -7.43 3.19 -0.18
N ASP A 360 -6.61 2.20 0.18
CA ASP A 360 -5.33 1.87 -0.48
C ASP A 360 -5.50 0.92 -1.68
N SER A 361 -6.66 0.28 -1.83
CA SER A 361 -6.96 -0.61 -2.95
C SER A 361 -7.07 0.15 -4.29
N ASP A 362 -6.51 -0.42 -5.35
CA ASP A 362 -6.61 0.06 -6.73
C ASP A 362 -7.68 -0.67 -7.56
N GLN A 363 -8.36 -1.66 -6.97
CA GLN A 363 -9.26 -2.56 -7.69
C GLN A 363 -10.66 -1.99 -7.92
N LYS A 364 -11.20 -1.24 -6.95
CA LYS A 364 -12.57 -0.71 -6.99
C LYS A 364 -12.59 0.76 -6.56
N PRO A 365 -13.45 1.60 -7.16
CA PRO A 365 -13.65 2.95 -6.69
C PRO A 365 -14.14 2.98 -5.24
N THR A 366 -13.53 3.82 -4.40
CA THR A 366 -13.74 3.83 -2.94
C THR A 366 -14.63 4.95 -2.45
N MET A 367 -14.93 5.94 -3.31
CA MET A 367 -15.61 7.18 -2.91
C MET A 367 -16.99 6.92 -2.30
N GLY A 368 -17.75 6.00 -2.88
CA GLY A 368 -19.08 5.63 -2.37
C GLY A 368 -19.09 4.68 -1.18
N PHE A 369 -17.93 4.31 -0.64
CA PHE A 369 -17.82 3.34 0.46
C PHE A 369 -17.16 3.90 1.71
N ILE A 370 -16.35 4.96 1.58
CA ILE A 370 -15.53 5.46 2.69
C ILE A 370 -16.36 5.97 3.87
N TYR A 371 -17.49 6.64 3.61
CA TYR A 371 -18.39 7.16 4.64
C TYR A 371 -18.87 6.03 5.56
N GLU A 372 -19.56 5.05 4.97
CA GLU A 372 -20.01 3.84 5.67
C GLU A 372 -18.86 3.06 6.30
N ALA A 373 -17.70 2.96 5.65
CA ALA A 373 -16.56 2.23 6.18
C ALA A 373 -16.02 2.86 7.47
N MET A 374 -16.04 4.19 7.58
CA MET A 374 -15.65 4.91 8.79
C MET A 374 -16.67 4.71 9.92
N ASP A 375 -17.97 4.78 9.61
CA ASP A 375 -19.03 4.47 10.58
C ASP A 375 -18.93 3.04 11.10
N GLN A 376 -18.79 2.06 10.20
CA GLN A 376 -18.58 0.66 10.57
C GLN A 376 -17.30 0.47 11.37
N ALA A 377 -16.24 1.25 11.12
CA ALA A 377 -15.03 1.19 11.92
C ALA A 377 -15.31 1.61 13.36
N LYS A 378 -16.04 2.71 13.59
CA LYS A 378 -16.45 3.15 14.92
C LYS A 378 -17.31 2.09 15.64
N GLU A 379 -18.29 1.52 14.95
CA GLU A 379 -19.15 0.45 15.51
C GLU A 379 -18.35 -0.81 15.87
N LYS A 380 -17.43 -1.25 15.00
CA LYS A 380 -16.53 -2.39 15.26
C LYS A 380 -15.64 -2.15 16.46
N ILE A 381 -15.09 -0.95 16.62
CA ILE A 381 -14.29 -0.57 17.79
C ILE A 381 -15.16 -0.67 19.05
N GLN A 382 -16.33 -0.03 19.07
CA GLN A 382 -17.26 -0.07 20.20
C GLN A 382 -17.59 -1.52 20.59
N LYS A 383 -17.93 -2.36 19.60
CA LYS A 383 -18.22 -3.78 19.81
C LYS A 383 -17.02 -4.55 20.35
N ALA A 384 -15.80 -4.28 19.87
CA ALA A 384 -14.57 -4.93 20.34
C ALA A 384 -14.27 -4.61 21.82
N PHE A 385 -14.74 -3.46 22.31
CA PHE A 385 -14.68 -3.05 23.71
C PHE A 385 -15.97 -3.34 24.50
N ASN A 386 -16.85 -4.22 24.00
CA ASN A 386 -18.09 -4.64 24.65
C ASN A 386 -19.02 -3.46 25.03
N GLY A 387 -18.98 -2.36 24.27
CA GLY A 387 -19.76 -1.17 24.59
C GLY A 387 -19.29 -0.37 25.80
N VAL A 388 -18.11 -0.66 26.37
CA VAL A 388 -17.57 0.10 27.50
C VAL A 388 -17.07 1.47 27.04
N LYS A 389 -17.89 2.51 27.24
CA LYS A 389 -17.65 3.88 26.75
C LYS A 389 -16.25 4.40 27.03
N LYS A 390 -15.75 4.25 28.27
CA LYS A 390 -14.42 4.71 28.67
C LYS A 390 -13.27 4.09 27.87
N SER A 391 -13.48 2.90 27.31
CA SER A 391 -12.44 2.15 26.60
C SER A 391 -12.36 2.48 25.10
N TYR A 392 -13.48 2.83 24.45
CA TYR A 392 -13.49 3.13 23.01
C TYR A 392 -13.63 4.62 22.67
N LEU A 393 -14.11 5.45 23.62
CA LEU A 393 -14.34 6.88 23.37
C LEU A 393 -13.05 7.63 22.98
N PRO A 394 -11.86 7.36 23.56
CA PRO A 394 -10.63 8.00 23.10
C PRO A 394 -10.35 7.77 21.61
N SER A 395 -10.57 6.53 21.14
CA SER A 395 -10.46 6.17 19.72
C SER A 395 -11.48 6.91 18.86
N TRP A 396 -12.74 6.98 19.30
CA TRP A 396 -13.79 7.73 18.58
C TRP A 396 -13.48 9.22 18.49
N ASN A 397 -13.02 9.85 19.57
CA ASN A 397 -12.70 11.28 19.58
C ASN A 397 -11.62 11.63 18.56
N ILE A 398 -10.59 10.78 18.43
CA ILE A 398 -9.53 10.95 17.43
C ILE A 398 -10.09 10.76 16.01
N ILE A 399 -10.93 9.74 15.80
CA ILE A 399 -11.58 9.50 14.51
C ILE A 399 -12.42 10.72 14.13
N ASP A 400 -13.27 11.20 15.02
CA ASP A 400 -14.21 12.30 14.78
C ASP A 400 -13.45 13.60 14.51
N GLU A 401 -12.43 13.91 15.32
CA GLU A 401 -11.58 15.08 15.09
C GLU A 401 -10.93 15.07 13.70
N ARG A 402 -10.37 13.95 13.27
CA ARG A 402 -9.71 13.82 11.96
C ARG A 402 -10.73 13.72 10.82
N TRP A 403 -11.87 13.09 11.05
CA TRP A 403 -12.97 13.00 10.09
C TRP A 403 -13.49 14.39 9.78
N ASP A 404 -13.94 15.13 10.78
CA ASP A 404 -14.59 16.42 10.62
C ASP A 404 -13.64 17.48 10.07
N LYS A 405 -12.41 17.55 10.60
CA LYS A 405 -11.46 18.61 10.26
C LYS A 405 -10.66 18.34 8.99
N GLN A 406 -10.47 17.07 8.62
CA GLN A 406 -9.48 16.71 7.59
C GLN A 406 -10.09 15.84 6.50
N LEU A 407 -10.70 14.70 6.82
CA LEU A 407 -11.07 13.72 5.79
C LEU A 407 -12.43 13.99 5.13
N HIS A 408 -13.47 14.22 5.92
CA HIS A 408 -14.85 14.31 5.43
C HIS A 408 -15.01 15.47 4.45
N ARG A 409 -15.67 15.21 3.33
CA ARG A 409 -15.92 16.18 2.25
C ARG A 409 -17.26 15.83 1.60
N PRO A 410 -17.95 16.81 0.99
CA PRO A 410 -19.25 16.59 0.34
C PRO A 410 -19.27 15.41 -0.64
N LEU A 411 -18.18 15.21 -1.39
CA LEU A 411 -18.05 14.08 -2.31
C LEU A 411 -18.13 12.71 -1.62
N HIS A 412 -17.71 12.58 -0.36
CA HIS A 412 -17.83 11.32 0.39
C HIS A 412 -19.29 11.03 0.74
N ALA A 413 -20.03 12.06 1.17
CA ALA A 413 -21.47 12.00 1.45
C ALA A 413 -22.31 11.73 0.18
N ALA A 414 -22.09 12.50 -0.89
CA ALA A 414 -22.73 12.28 -2.18
C ALA A 414 -22.40 10.88 -2.74
N GLY A 415 -21.13 10.48 -2.61
CA GLY A 415 -20.65 9.14 -2.94
C GLY A 415 -21.45 8.04 -2.25
N TYR A 416 -21.63 8.16 -0.94
CA TYR A 416 -22.39 7.22 -0.13
C TYR A 416 -23.88 7.19 -0.51
N PHE A 417 -24.50 8.36 -0.63
CA PHE A 417 -25.92 8.48 -0.95
C PHE A 417 -26.27 7.86 -2.31
N LEU A 418 -25.44 8.10 -3.33
CA LEU A 418 -25.67 7.63 -4.70
C LEU A 418 -25.12 6.23 -4.95
N ASN A 419 -24.59 5.54 -3.93
CA ASN A 419 -24.12 4.17 -4.07
C ASN A 419 -25.30 3.20 -3.92
N PRO A 420 -25.75 2.50 -4.98
CA PRO A 420 -26.90 1.59 -4.88
C PRO A 420 -26.68 0.46 -3.87
N GLN A 421 -25.43 0.04 -3.63
CA GLN A 421 -25.10 -0.99 -2.62
C GLN A 421 -25.33 -0.50 -1.20
N MET A 422 -25.24 0.81 -0.98
CA MET A 422 -25.47 1.43 0.32
C MET A 422 -26.91 1.91 0.43
N HIS A 423 -27.40 2.64 -0.57
CA HIS A 423 -28.72 3.28 -0.58
C HIS A 423 -29.86 2.27 -0.39
N TYR A 424 -29.80 1.13 -1.08
CA TYR A 424 -30.84 0.09 -1.00
C TYR A 424 -30.57 -0.95 0.09
N ARG A 425 -29.55 -0.76 0.92
CA ARG A 425 -29.26 -1.66 2.04
C ARG A 425 -30.17 -1.35 3.23
N LEU A 426 -30.60 -2.40 3.92
CA LEU A 426 -31.27 -2.25 5.22
C LEU A 426 -30.39 -1.45 6.18
N GLY A 427 -30.95 -0.37 6.75
CA GLY A 427 -30.25 0.49 7.70
C GLY A 427 -29.52 1.67 7.07
N PHE A 428 -29.68 1.94 5.77
CA PHE A 428 -29.19 3.18 5.14
C PHE A 428 -29.69 4.43 5.88
N LYS A 429 -28.79 5.40 6.08
CA LYS A 429 -29.09 6.67 6.77
C LYS A 429 -28.70 7.85 5.89
N ALA A 430 -29.70 8.53 5.35
CA ALA A 430 -29.51 9.85 4.73
C ALA A 430 -29.81 10.95 5.75
N ASP A 431 -28.89 11.16 6.68
CA ASP A 431 -29.00 12.24 7.66
C ASP A 431 -28.80 13.62 6.99
N LEU A 432 -28.85 14.68 7.81
CA LEU A 432 -28.71 16.04 7.33
C LEU A 432 -27.33 16.30 6.71
N GLU A 433 -26.28 15.68 7.23
CA GLU A 433 -24.92 15.82 6.69
C GLU A 433 -24.83 15.20 5.30
N VAL A 434 -25.35 13.98 5.13
CA VAL A 434 -25.34 13.27 3.86
C VAL A 434 -26.12 14.03 2.80
N LYS A 435 -27.32 14.52 3.14
CA LYS A 435 -28.16 15.31 2.22
C LYS A 435 -27.51 16.63 1.84
N ARG A 436 -26.92 17.35 2.81
CA ARG A 436 -26.21 18.60 2.55
C ARG A 436 -25.00 18.36 1.63
N GLY A 437 -24.22 17.31 1.89
CA GLY A 437 -23.08 16.95 1.06
C GLY A 437 -23.47 16.62 -0.39
N LEU A 438 -24.62 15.95 -0.59
CA LEU A 438 -25.16 15.72 -1.93
C LEU A 438 -25.49 17.03 -2.65
N MET A 439 -26.22 17.94 -2.00
CA MET A 439 -26.61 19.23 -2.58
C MET A 439 -25.38 20.10 -2.90
N GLU A 440 -24.42 20.16 -1.98
CA GLU A 440 -23.16 20.88 -2.21
C GLU A 440 -22.38 20.32 -3.42
N CYS A 441 -22.43 19.01 -3.66
CA CYS A 441 -21.84 18.43 -4.86
C CYS A 441 -22.58 18.81 -6.14
N ILE A 442 -23.92 18.77 -6.13
CA ILE A 442 -24.75 19.15 -7.28
C ILE A 442 -24.48 20.61 -7.65
N THR A 443 -24.67 21.54 -6.71
CA THR A 443 -24.47 22.98 -6.93
C THR A 443 -23.05 23.34 -7.34
N ARG A 444 -22.04 22.59 -6.88
CA ARG A 444 -20.65 22.86 -7.24
C ARG A 444 -20.28 22.32 -8.62
N MET A 445 -20.73 21.12 -8.97
CA MET A 445 -20.30 20.42 -10.19
C MET A 445 -21.17 20.73 -11.41
N VAL A 446 -22.40 21.20 -11.19
CA VAL A 446 -23.39 21.48 -12.23
C VAL A 446 -23.67 22.97 -12.22
N GLU A 447 -23.33 23.66 -13.32
CA GLU A 447 -23.49 25.12 -13.41
C GLU A 447 -24.93 25.55 -13.72
N ASP A 448 -25.62 24.78 -14.55
CA ASP A 448 -26.98 25.08 -14.98
C ASP A 448 -28.00 24.76 -13.88
N GLU A 449 -28.75 25.76 -13.43
CA GLU A 449 -29.74 25.62 -12.36
C GLU A 449 -30.93 24.74 -12.78
N ASP A 450 -31.26 24.72 -14.08
CA ASP A 450 -32.28 23.84 -14.63
C ASP A 450 -31.82 22.38 -14.59
N GLU A 451 -30.56 22.10 -14.99
CA GLU A 451 -29.93 20.78 -14.83
C GLU A 451 -29.86 20.36 -13.36
N GLN A 452 -29.54 21.25 -12.42
CA GLN A 452 -29.55 20.96 -10.98
C GLN A 452 -30.96 20.54 -10.50
N THR A 453 -31.99 21.28 -10.90
CA THR A 453 -33.39 20.99 -10.55
C THR A 453 -33.82 19.65 -11.14
N LEU A 454 -33.43 19.37 -12.37
CA LEU A 454 -33.70 18.09 -13.01
C LEU A 454 -33.03 16.95 -12.25
N ILE A 455 -31.74 17.08 -11.88
CA ILE A 455 -31.03 16.09 -11.07
C ILE A 455 -31.77 15.79 -9.75
N ASP A 456 -32.24 16.81 -9.04
CA ASP A 456 -32.99 16.61 -7.79
C ASP A 456 -34.28 15.82 -8.00
N VAL A 457 -35.03 16.12 -9.06
CA VAL A 457 -36.24 15.36 -9.44
C VAL A 457 -35.89 13.91 -9.81
N GLN A 458 -34.83 13.69 -10.58
CA GLN A 458 -34.40 12.34 -11.00
C GLN A 458 -33.94 11.49 -9.80
N ILE A 459 -33.35 12.11 -8.78
CA ILE A 459 -32.92 11.45 -7.55
C ILE A 459 -34.11 10.78 -6.83
N ASP A 460 -35.32 11.32 -6.93
CA ASP A 460 -36.50 10.74 -6.28
C ASP A 460 -36.88 9.37 -6.83
N ASP A 461 -36.72 9.17 -8.14
CA ASP A 461 -36.96 7.86 -8.76
C ASP A 461 -35.89 6.85 -8.35
N PHE A 462 -34.63 7.28 -8.20
CA PHE A 462 -33.58 6.46 -7.59
C PHE A 462 -33.95 6.07 -6.14
N LYS A 463 -34.31 7.03 -5.28
CA LYS A 463 -34.68 6.74 -3.87
C LYS A 463 -35.81 5.72 -3.76
N LYS A 464 -36.83 5.85 -4.62
CA LYS A 464 -38.03 4.98 -4.64
C LYS A 464 -37.78 3.65 -5.33
N GLN A 465 -36.59 3.44 -5.89
CA GLN A 465 -36.27 2.29 -6.73
C GLN A 465 -37.30 2.15 -7.88
N ALA A 466 -37.70 3.28 -8.47
CA ALA A 466 -38.72 3.35 -9.50
C ALA A 466 -38.14 3.09 -10.90
N LYS A 467 -39.02 2.82 -11.87
CA LYS A 467 -38.69 2.57 -13.28
C LYS A 467 -37.54 1.55 -13.42
N ASN A 468 -36.51 1.86 -14.21
CA ASN A 468 -35.39 0.95 -14.46
C ASN A 468 -34.56 0.60 -13.23
N PHE A 469 -34.52 1.48 -12.21
CA PHE A 469 -33.78 1.19 -10.96
C PHE A 469 -34.40 0.03 -10.17
N GLY A 470 -35.71 -0.17 -10.28
CA GLY A 470 -36.47 -1.25 -9.63
C GLY A 470 -36.56 -2.54 -10.42
N CYS A 471 -36.08 -2.58 -11.67
CA CYS A 471 -36.25 -3.77 -12.47
C CYS A 471 -35.50 -4.98 -11.86
N PRO A 472 -35.98 -6.23 -12.08
CA PRO A 472 -35.35 -7.41 -11.49
C PRO A 472 -33.88 -7.60 -11.88
N MET A 473 -33.45 -7.04 -13.01
CA MET A 473 -32.04 -7.06 -13.43
C MET A 473 -31.20 -6.05 -12.64
N ALA A 474 -31.68 -4.80 -12.50
CA ALA A 474 -31.01 -3.77 -11.73
C ALA A 474 -30.85 -4.18 -10.26
N THR A 475 -31.91 -4.72 -9.65
CA THR A 475 -31.89 -5.18 -8.26
C THR A 475 -30.88 -6.30 -8.02
N ARG A 476 -30.84 -7.32 -8.90
CA ARG A 476 -29.90 -8.44 -8.77
C ARG A 476 -28.44 -8.03 -9.01
N SER A 477 -28.20 -6.97 -9.77
CA SER A 477 -26.85 -6.55 -10.15
C SER A 477 -26.21 -5.52 -9.19
N ILE A 478 -26.94 -4.98 -8.22
CA ILE A 478 -26.45 -4.00 -7.22
C ILE A 478 -25.10 -4.43 -6.63
N ASN A 479 -25.00 -5.67 -6.15
CA ASN A 479 -23.78 -6.21 -5.52
C ASN A 479 -22.78 -6.83 -6.50
N LEU A 480 -23.13 -6.93 -7.79
CA LEU A 480 -22.30 -7.54 -8.83
C LEU A 480 -21.47 -6.50 -9.60
N LYS A 481 -21.96 -5.27 -9.69
CA LYS A 481 -21.33 -4.15 -10.40
C LYS A 481 -20.69 -3.17 -9.44
N THR A 482 -19.71 -2.39 -9.90
CA THR A 482 -19.31 -1.19 -9.13
C THR A 482 -20.44 -0.16 -9.20
N PRO A 483 -20.49 0.82 -8.27
CA PRO A 483 -21.52 1.86 -8.32
C PRO A 483 -21.56 2.57 -9.67
N ALA A 484 -20.41 2.95 -10.23
CA ALA A 484 -20.33 3.59 -11.54
C ALA A 484 -20.87 2.68 -12.66
N ASP A 485 -20.47 1.40 -12.71
CA ASP A 485 -20.94 0.47 -13.76
C ASP A 485 -22.44 0.16 -13.64
N TRP A 486 -23.00 0.23 -12.43
CA TRP A 486 -24.44 0.06 -12.22
C TRP A 486 -25.21 1.26 -12.77
N TRP A 487 -24.76 2.48 -12.45
CA TRP A 487 -25.34 3.71 -12.99
C TRP A 487 -25.21 3.80 -14.52
N GLU A 488 -24.08 3.38 -15.09
CA GLU A 488 -23.89 3.27 -16.54
C GLU A 488 -24.86 2.28 -17.20
N SER A 489 -25.37 1.28 -16.48
CA SER A 489 -26.26 0.25 -17.05
C SER A 489 -27.75 0.52 -16.87
N TYR A 490 -28.14 1.33 -15.88
CA TYR A 490 -29.54 1.51 -15.49
C TYR A 490 -29.96 2.98 -15.33
N GLY A 491 -29.03 3.92 -15.54
CA GLY A 491 -29.26 5.35 -15.44
C GLY A 491 -29.68 6.04 -16.74
N ASP A 492 -29.83 5.30 -17.84
CA ASP A 492 -29.99 5.89 -19.19
C ASP A 492 -31.25 6.76 -19.37
N GLU A 493 -32.30 6.52 -18.57
CA GLU A 493 -33.51 7.36 -18.54
C GLU A 493 -33.31 8.69 -17.79
N TYR A 494 -32.15 8.88 -17.16
CA TYR A 494 -31.81 9.99 -16.27
C TYR A 494 -30.40 10.52 -16.61
N PRO A 495 -30.18 11.06 -17.82
CA PRO A 495 -28.84 11.33 -18.33
C PRO A 495 -28.07 12.36 -17.48
N GLU A 496 -28.75 13.36 -16.92
CA GLU A 496 -28.16 14.39 -16.05
C GLU A 496 -27.68 13.78 -14.74
N LEU A 497 -28.55 13.03 -14.05
CA LEU A 497 -28.19 12.32 -12.83
C LEU A 497 -27.12 11.25 -13.09
N GLN A 498 -27.25 10.45 -14.16
CA GLN A 498 -26.28 9.42 -14.53
C GLN A 498 -24.90 10.04 -14.75
N LYS A 499 -24.82 11.11 -15.53
CA LYS A 499 -23.58 11.87 -15.76
C LYS A 499 -23.02 12.34 -14.42
N PHE A 500 -23.80 13.04 -13.61
CA PHE A 500 -23.36 13.52 -12.29
C PHE A 500 -22.81 12.40 -11.40
N VAL A 501 -23.54 11.28 -11.27
CA VAL A 501 -23.14 10.16 -10.40
C VAL A 501 -21.86 9.50 -10.89
N ILE A 502 -21.70 9.32 -12.21
CA ILE A 502 -20.46 8.77 -12.77
C ILE A 502 -19.28 9.68 -12.40
N HIS A 503 -19.41 11.01 -12.45
CA HIS A 503 -18.35 11.92 -12.02
C HIS A 503 -18.02 11.76 -10.53
N VAL A 504 -19.01 11.56 -9.66
CA VAL A 504 -18.79 11.33 -8.22
C VAL A 504 -18.10 10.00 -7.93
N HIS A 505 -18.48 8.92 -8.64
CA HIS A 505 -18.04 7.55 -8.34
C HIS A 505 -16.80 7.08 -9.11
N THR A 506 -16.26 7.85 -10.06
CA THR A 506 -15.15 7.43 -10.93
C THR A 506 -13.75 7.54 -10.30
N LYS A 507 -13.68 7.74 -8.98
CA LYS A 507 -12.43 7.83 -8.22
C LYS A 507 -11.79 6.47 -7.97
N ARG A 508 -10.65 6.18 -8.61
CA ARG A 508 -9.70 5.14 -8.17
C ARG A 508 -8.46 5.80 -7.57
N ARG A 509 -7.76 5.10 -6.68
CA ARG A 509 -6.49 5.61 -6.16
C ARG A 509 -5.49 5.76 -7.31
N ASN A 510 -4.83 6.91 -7.35
CA ASN A 510 -3.70 7.20 -8.22
C ASN A 510 -2.47 6.36 -7.81
N ARG A 511 -2.45 5.07 -8.12
CA ARG A 511 -1.31 4.19 -7.85
C ARG A 511 -0.93 3.46 -9.13
N LEU A 512 0.26 3.76 -9.65
CA LEU A 512 0.83 3.00 -10.76
C LEU A 512 1.12 1.57 -10.31
N LYS A 513 0.81 0.60 -11.19
CA LYS A 513 1.27 -0.78 -11.00
C LYS A 513 2.78 -0.78 -10.75
N GLN A 514 3.25 -1.64 -9.84
CA GLN A 514 4.67 -1.69 -9.50
C GLN A 514 5.56 -1.88 -10.73
N SER A 515 5.11 -2.65 -11.74
CA SER A 515 5.78 -2.79 -13.03
C SER A 515 5.93 -1.45 -13.74
N THR A 516 4.82 -0.72 -13.93
CA THR A 516 4.79 0.60 -14.57
C THR A 516 5.65 1.62 -13.82
N MET A 517 5.63 1.58 -12.49
CA MET A 517 6.49 2.44 -11.67
C MET A 517 7.97 2.11 -11.88
N ASN A 518 8.33 0.82 -11.95
CA ASN A 518 9.70 0.40 -12.24
C ASN A 518 10.12 0.82 -13.65
N ASP A 519 9.22 0.72 -14.63
CA ASP A 519 9.46 1.14 -16.02
C ASP A 519 9.66 2.65 -16.10
N VAL A 520 8.84 3.44 -15.39
CA VAL A 520 8.99 4.89 -15.30
C VAL A 520 10.31 5.28 -14.63
N VAL A 521 10.69 4.61 -13.54
CA VAL A 521 12.00 4.81 -12.90
C VAL A 521 13.15 4.45 -13.85
N PHE A 522 13.02 3.34 -14.59
CA PHE A 522 14.00 2.90 -15.59
C PHE A 522 14.15 3.91 -16.73
N VAL A 523 13.03 4.39 -17.29
CA VAL A 523 13.01 5.42 -18.34
C VAL A 523 13.59 6.73 -17.83
N MET A 524 13.23 7.18 -16.62
CA MET A 524 13.79 8.40 -16.01
C MET A 524 15.30 8.27 -15.76
N ALA A 525 15.76 7.12 -15.25
CA ALA A 525 17.18 6.88 -15.00
C ALA A 525 17.97 6.87 -16.32
N ASN A 526 17.46 6.17 -17.34
CA ASN A 526 18.11 6.07 -18.65
C ASN A 526 18.08 7.37 -19.43
N SER A 527 17.00 8.14 -19.37
CA SER A 527 16.92 9.48 -19.96
C SER A 527 17.95 10.43 -19.34
N LYS A 528 18.14 10.37 -18.01
CA LYS A 528 19.18 11.14 -17.31
C LYS A 528 20.61 10.69 -17.70
N LEU A 529 20.83 9.39 -17.88
CA LEU A 529 22.11 8.86 -18.37
C LEU A 529 22.39 9.29 -19.82
N ALA A 530 21.36 9.32 -20.67
CA ALA A 530 21.47 9.80 -22.04
C ALA A 530 21.81 11.30 -22.11
N LYS A 531 21.16 12.13 -21.29
CA LYS A 531 21.48 13.56 -21.18
C LYS A 531 22.92 13.79 -20.69
N LYS A 532 23.39 13.00 -19.71
CA LYS A 532 24.79 13.05 -19.24
C LYS A 532 25.81 12.63 -20.30
N LYS A 533 25.46 11.68 -21.17
CA LYS A 533 26.29 11.29 -22.32
C LYS A 533 26.40 12.41 -23.35
N GLN A 534 25.33 13.18 -23.58
CA GLN A 534 25.35 14.32 -24.51
C GLN A 534 26.18 15.51 -24.01
N THR A 535 26.26 15.72 -22.69
CA THR A 535 27.06 16.80 -22.08
C THR A 535 28.57 16.49 -21.96
N ARG A 536 29.00 15.25 -22.18
CA ARG A 536 30.42 14.90 -22.26
C ARG A 536 30.88 15.01 -23.72
N LYS A 537 31.34 16.20 -24.14
CA LYS A 537 32.26 16.27 -25.29
C LYS A 537 33.53 15.48 -24.93
N PRO A 538 34.13 14.71 -25.85
CA PRO A 538 35.29 13.90 -25.53
C PRO A 538 36.50 14.82 -25.39
N THR A 539 36.92 15.09 -24.15
CA THR A 539 38.28 15.56 -23.90
C THR A 539 39.21 14.38 -24.15
N GLN A 540 40.08 14.47 -25.16
CA GLN A 540 41.19 13.54 -25.33
C GLN A 540 42.09 13.68 -24.10
N ILE A 541 42.14 12.64 -23.27
CA ILE A 541 43.12 12.52 -22.19
C ILE A 541 44.24 11.65 -22.76
N ASN A 542 45.43 12.26 -22.81
CA ASN A 542 46.66 11.64 -23.29
C ASN A 542 47.11 10.58 -22.27
N ILE A 543 47.40 9.39 -22.75
CA ILE A 543 47.85 8.24 -21.95
C ILE A 543 49.36 8.37 -21.85
N ASP A 544 49.89 9.03 -20.82
CA ASP A 544 51.32 8.89 -20.47
C ASP A 544 51.65 9.15 -18.99
N ASP A 545 50.72 9.60 -18.14
CA ASP A 545 51.00 9.75 -16.70
C ASP A 545 50.30 8.63 -15.91
N TYR A 546 50.92 7.45 -15.87
CA TYR A 546 50.55 6.38 -14.93
C TYR A 546 51.77 5.54 -14.52
N GLU A 547 52.64 6.11 -13.68
CA GLU A 547 53.44 5.31 -12.76
C GLU A 547 53.37 5.90 -11.34
N HIS A 548 53.07 5.00 -10.40
CA HIS A 548 53.19 5.12 -8.93
C HIS A 548 52.12 5.94 -8.18
N GLU A 549 51.14 5.24 -7.58
CA GLU A 549 51.24 4.80 -6.17
C GLU A 549 50.01 3.98 -5.74
N HIS A 550 50.28 2.78 -5.21
CA HIS A 550 49.34 1.92 -4.50
C HIS A 550 49.51 2.17 -3.00
N ASN A 551 48.48 2.70 -2.35
CA ASN A 551 47.99 2.37 -1.00
C ASN A 551 47.35 3.62 -0.40
N GLU A 552 46.04 3.59 -0.18
CA GLU A 552 45.51 4.13 1.07
C GLU A 552 44.17 3.49 1.43
N THR A 553 44.13 3.14 2.70
CA THR A 553 43.15 2.40 3.47
C THR A 553 41.81 3.13 3.51
N PHE A 554 40.70 2.47 3.18
CA PHE A 554 39.38 2.97 3.57
C PHE A 554 39.12 2.57 5.02
N GLU A 555 39.37 3.51 5.94
CA GLU A 555 38.86 3.45 7.30
C GLU A 555 37.32 3.46 7.27
N LEU A 556 36.72 2.47 7.93
CA LEU A 556 35.31 2.50 8.30
C LEU A 556 35.19 3.43 9.50
N ASP A 557 34.73 4.65 9.28
CA ASP A 557 34.40 5.57 10.38
C ASP A 557 33.14 5.07 11.10
N GLU A 558 33.36 4.39 12.22
CA GLU A 558 32.37 4.01 13.22
C GLU A 558 31.95 5.24 14.03
N ASN A 559 31.19 6.17 13.45
CA ASN A 559 30.45 7.18 14.20
C ASN A 559 29.21 7.66 13.43
N LEU A 560 28.19 6.81 13.36
CA LEU A 560 26.82 7.23 13.01
C LEU A 560 25.96 7.15 14.27
N VAL A 561 25.99 8.23 15.04
CA VAL A 561 24.96 8.53 16.06
C VAL A 561 23.63 8.76 15.32
N PRO A 562 22.51 8.18 15.76
CA PRO A 562 21.21 8.54 15.23
C PRO A 562 20.95 10.03 15.54
N ILE A 563 20.84 10.87 14.51
CA ILE A 563 20.38 12.24 14.67
C ILE A 563 18.91 12.19 15.03
N GLU A 564 18.60 12.61 16.26
CA GLU A 564 17.25 12.98 16.70
C GLU A 564 16.74 14.08 15.76
N VAL A 565 15.58 13.84 15.16
CA VAL A 565 14.86 14.89 14.43
C VAL A 565 14.16 15.70 15.51
N GLU A 566 14.72 16.86 15.86
CA GLU A 566 14.02 17.86 16.67
C GLU A 566 12.71 18.24 15.96
N GLU A 567 11.59 17.96 16.63
CA GLU A 567 10.28 18.51 16.36
C GLU A 567 10.30 19.96 16.83
N ASP A 568 10.17 20.90 15.90
CA ASP A 568 10.13 22.33 16.19
C ASP A 568 8.72 22.70 16.68
N GLU A 569 8.49 22.53 17.99
CA GLU A 569 7.45 23.24 18.74
C GLU A 569 8.15 24.22 19.70
N SER A 570 8.18 25.51 19.36
CA SER A 570 8.23 26.55 20.40
C SER A 570 7.35 27.75 20.04
N LEU A 571 6.15 27.74 20.62
CA LEU A 571 5.50 28.96 21.10
C LEU A 571 6.17 29.29 22.43
N HIS A 572 6.84 30.44 22.56
CA HIS A 572 7.00 31.08 23.86
C HIS A 572 6.78 32.59 23.77
N SER A 573 5.80 33.02 24.55
CA SER A 573 5.55 34.37 25.00
C SER A 573 6.80 34.96 25.66
N HIS A 574 7.18 36.17 25.26
CA HIS A 574 7.98 37.03 26.14
C HIS A 574 7.27 38.37 26.35
N HIS A 575 6.80 38.48 27.59
CA HIS A 575 6.54 39.71 28.30
C HIS A 575 7.82 40.55 28.29
N LEU A 576 7.77 41.74 27.70
CA LEU A 576 8.79 42.77 27.86
C LEU A 576 8.14 43.94 28.59
N ASP A 577 8.49 44.02 29.87
CA ASP A 577 8.31 45.19 30.71
C ASP A 577 9.55 46.08 30.49
N MET A 578 9.35 47.30 30.02
CA MET A 578 10.36 48.36 30.01
C MET A 578 9.69 49.65 30.46
N THR A 579 9.98 50.02 31.69
CA THR A 579 9.79 51.35 32.25
C THR A 579 10.78 52.35 31.64
N ASP A 580 10.26 53.56 31.43
CA ASP A 580 10.88 54.87 31.36
C ASP A 580 11.87 55.19 30.23
N LEU A 581 11.39 56.02 29.28
CA LEU A 581 12.03 57.29 28.92
C LEU A 581 10.96 58.28 28.38
N ASN A 582 10.66 59.27 29.23
CA ASN A 582 10.15 60.63 29.01
C ASN A 582 9.61 61.09 27.64
N ASP A 583 8.43 61.70 27.74
CA ASP A 583 8.13 63.11 27.44
C ASP A 583 7.17 63.48 26.29
N GLU A 584 6.22 64.32 26.72
CA GLU A 584 5.40 65.30 26.02
C GLU A 584 4.39 64.88 24.94
N GLY A 585 3.15 65.35 25.14
CA GLY A 585 2.42 66.00 24.06
C GLY A 585 1.01 65.48 23.79
N ASP A 586 0.06 66.01 24.57
CA ASP A 586 -1.25 66.51 24.15
C ASP A 586 -2.15 65.72 23.18
N GLY A 587 -3.43 65.66 23.59
CA GLY A 587 -4.48 66.10 22.68
C GLY A 587 -5.48 65.05 22.23
N ASN A 588 -6.52 64.88 23.05
CA ASN A 588 -7.93 64.99 22.67
C ASN A 588 -8.46 64.46 21.31
N HIS A 589 -9.59 63.76 21.47
CA HIS A 589 -10.80 63.75 20.66
C HIS A 589 -11.10 62.55 19.75
N GLU A 590 -12.24 61.95 20.12
CA GLU A 590 -13.25 61.18 19.37
C GLU A 590 -13.00 59.70 19.08
#